data_AF-A0A8E4EVD1-F1
#
_entry.id   AF-A0A8E4EVD1-F1
#
_cell.length_a   1.000
_cell.length_b   1.000
_cell.length_c   1.000
_cell.angle_alpha   90.00
_cell.angle_beta   90.00
_cell.angle_gamma   90.00
#
_symmetry.space_group_name_H-M   'P 1'
#
loop_
_entity.id
_entity.type
_entity.pdbx_description
1 polymer ?
#
loop_
_entity_poly.entity_id
_entity_poly.type
_entity_poly.pdbx_seq_one_letter_code
_entity_poly.pdbx_strand_id
1 'polypeptide(L)'
;MRSDRRGASAPLLAVLATLAGSASADDAATPSAATPFVPMETLVSGDCWGQWPDDVLAAASRCKPAEHNRIALQVPDDADGPARVGIDASACRGARCAGLAQVLQAAPTQRLLLRTPPARIDAVLAALDHAHARERVSIEPLVQPVPAPGAPITLAPGVRYWRQAMRAPQPVMLHIAEIDLATPGLQLVGTPGERSGGGEFLAKPTTAFVRDHGLALAINADYFLPFEGGQLFDKAFVPAAGQGVTAEGLAIDAGHLDSAAATSDARVNAALCVSARNAVSIVHGSCPPGTRLGVGAGPLLLRDGKRQRREASRAQYYDGPEPRSALGLDRARRTLWMVVADGRQPGYSAGITLDALTTVLQQLGATSAINLDGGGSSILAARVDGRVRALNRPIHTGIPGRERPVANQLGVRIAPRP
;
A
#
# COMPACT_ATOMS: atom_id res chain seq x y z
N MET A 1 13.41 18.99 61.61
CA MET A 1 12.54 17.80 61.81
C MET A 1 11.86 17.52 60.46
N ARG A 2 12.28 16.47 59.72
CA ARG A 2 11.49 15.24 59.41
C ARG A 2 10.04 15.54 59.01
N SER A 3 9.40 15.02 57.95
CA SER A 3 9.60 13.90 57.01
C SER A 3 8.33 13.95 56.11
N ASP A 4 8.40 14.09 54.79
CA ASP A 4 8.42 13.03 53.75
C ASP A 4 7.02 12.43 53.36
N ARG A 5 6.68 12.58 52.05
CA ARG A 5 6.07 11.61 51.09
C ARG A 5 4.55 11.27 50.95
N ARG A 6 4.13 11.38 49.66
CA ARG A 6 3.32 10.47 48.78
C ARG A 6 1.82 10.34 49.10
N GLY A 7 0.88 10.12 48.17
CA GLY A 7 0.75 10.05 46.70
C GLY A 7 -0.71 10.45 46.38
N ALA A 8 -1.35 10.30 45.22
CA ALA A 8 -1.11 9.57 43.99
C ALA A 8 -1.98 10.21 42.89
N SER A 9 -1.56 10.04 41.63
CA SER A 9 -2.22 10.52 40.42
C SER A 9 -3.25 9.49 39.91
N ALA A 10 -4.40 9.96 39.43
CA ALA A 10 -5.35 9.18 38.62
C ALA A 10 -5.73 10.01 37.36
N PRO A 11 -5.92 9.37 36.18
CA PRO A 11 -5.95 10.06 34.90
C PRO A 11 -7.34 10.60 34.54
N LEU A 12 -7.34 11.77 33.90
CA LEU A 12 -8.50 12.47 33.38
C LEU A 12 -8.92 11.82 32.04
N LEU A 13 -9.96 10.98 32.08
CA LEU A 13 -10.55 10.36 30.89
C LEU A 13 -12.07 10.56 30.95
N ALA A 14 -12.55 11.72 30.51
CA ALA A 14 -13.93 11.96 30.08
C ALA A 14 -14.10 13.44 29.71
N VAL A 15 -14.30 13.74 28.42
CA VAL A 15 -15.40 14.60 27.95
C VAL A 15 -15.55 14.33 26.44
N LEU A 16 -16.60 13.62 26.05
CA LEU A 16 -17.33 13.81 24.78
C LEU A 16 -18.53 12.86 24.74
N ALA A 17 -19.63 13.32 25.33
CA ALA A 17 -20.97 12.82 25.05
C ALA A 17 -21.92 14.02 25.11
N THR A 18 -22.56 14.33 23.98
CA THR A 18 -23.98 14.72 23.87
C THR A 18 -24.26 15.10 22.41
N LEU A 19 -25.06 14.26 21.75
CA LEU A 19 -26.26 14.62 20.98
C LEU A 19 -26.86 13.28 20.47
N ALA A 20 -27.58 12.61 21.36
CA ALA A 20 -28.42 11.46 21.03
C ALA A 20 -29.86 11.96 20.95
N GLY A 21 -30.43 11.94 19.74
CA GLY A 21 -31.88 11.99 19.53
C GLY A 21 -32.41 10.55 19.49
N SER A 22 -33.38 10.26 20.34
CA SER A 22 -34.07 8.99 20.48
C SER A 22 -35.01 8.69 19.31
N ALA A 23 -34.93 7.49 18.75
CA ALA A 23 -36.05 6.83 18.08
C ALA A 23 -35.95 5.30 18.33
N SER A 24 -37.13 4.71 18.46
CA SER A 24 -37.51 3.43 19.07
C SER A 24 -36.83 2.16 18.54
N ALA A 25 -36.72 1.19 19.46
CA ALA A 25 -36.47 -0.20 19.18
C ALA A 25 -37.69 -0.83 18.48
N ASP A 26 -37.45 -1.49 17.35
CA ASP A 26 -38.15 -2.71 16.93
C ASP A 26 -37.28 -3.42 15.86
N ASP A 27 -37.28 -4.74 15.93
CA ASP A 27 -36.60 -5.75 15.09
C ASP A 27 -35.07 -5.84 15.11
N ALA A 28 -34.61 -6.63 16.10
CA ALA A 28 -33.32 -7.30 16.10
C ALA A 28 -33.21 -8.30 14.93
N ALA A 29 -32.74 -7.84 13.78
CA ALA A 29 -32.14 -8.69 12.76
C ALA A 29 -30.64 -8.80 13.03
N THR A 30 -30.21 -9.97 13.51
CA THR A 30 -28.81 -10.39 13.56
C THR A 30 -28.14 -10.10 12.21
N PRO A 31 -27.05 -9.31 12.14
CA PRO A 31 -26.37 -9.10 10.86
C PRO A 31 -25.73 -10.42 10.45
N SER A 32 -26.34 -11.04 9.44
CA SER A 32 -25.84 -12.21 8.74
C SER A 32 -24.36 -12.04 8.41
N ALA A 33 -23.61 -13.12 8.63
CA ALA A 33 -22.23 -13.27 8.21
C ALA A 33 -22.02 -12.70 6.80
N ALA A 34 -20.90 -11.99 6.64
CA ALA A 34 -20.42 -11.40 5.41
C ALA A 34 -20.85 -12.18 4.17
N THR A 35 -21.66 -11.57 3.30
CA THR A 35 -21.96 -12.14 2.00
C THR A 35 -20.63 -12.34 1.27
N PRO A 36 -20.17 -13.57 1.04
CA PRO A 36 -19.03 -13.77 0.17
C PRO A 36 -19.52 -13.33 -1.21
N PHE A 37 -18.72 -12.47 -1.84
CA PHE A 37 -18.52 -12.37 -3.27
C PHE A 37 -19.58 -13.05 -4.15
N VAL A 38 -20.29 -12.27 -4.97
CA VAL A 38 -21.25 -12.78 -5.97
C VAL A 38 -20.56 -13.88 -6.79
N PRO A 39 -20.97 -15.16 -6.62
CA PRO A 39 -20.48 -16.26 -7.42
C PRO A 39 -20.71 -15.92 -8.89
N MET A 40 -19.89 -16.47 -9.78
CA MET A 40 -20.12 -16.37 -11.22
C MET A 40 -21.55 -16.85 -11.52
N GLU A 41 -22.50 -15.94 -11.69
CA GLU A 41 -23.64 -16.21 -12.55
C GLU A 41 -23.04 -16.33 -13.95
N THR A 42 -22.69 -17.56 -14.30
CA THR A 42 -22.82 -18.16 -15.64
C THR A 42 -22.85 -17.14 -16.79
N LEU A 43 -21.77 -16.39 -16.99
CA LEU A 43 -21.45 -15.84 -18.30
C LEU A 43 -20.67 -16.90 -19.08
N VAL A 44 -21.31 -18.06 -19.27
CA VAL A 44 -21.04 -18.93 -20.39
C VAL A 44 -21.94 -18.43 -21.50
N SER A 45 -21.43 -17.50 -22.30
CA SER A 45 -22.03 -17.26 -23.60
C SER A 45 -21.56 -18.41 -24.50
N GLY A 46 -22.52 -19.23 -24.94
CA GLY A 46 -22.38 -20.27 -25.97
C GLY A 46 -21.47 -21.47 -25.66
N ASP A 47 -22.09 -22.65 -25.63
CA ASP A 47 -21.61 -24.00 -25.97
C ASP A 47 -20.29 -24.57 -25.41
N CYS A 48 -19.42 -23.81 -24.74
CA CYS A 48 -18.13 -24.35 -24.33
C CYS A 48 -18.19 -25.23 -23.07
N TRP A 49 -19.11 -24.94 -22.14
CA TRP A 49 -19.21 -25.66 -20.87
C TRP A 49 -20.66 -25.60 -20.36
N GLY A 50 -21.40 -26.71 -20.44
CA GLY A 50 -22.73 -26.83 -19.83
C GLY A 50 -22.70 -26.99 -18.30
N GLN A 51 -21.54 -27.37 -17.75
CA GLN A 51 -21.19 -27.43 -16.33
C GLN A 51 -19.71 -27.04 -16.15
N TRP A 52 -19.31 -26.62 -14.95
CA TRP A 52 -17.91 -26.28 -14.65
C TRP A 52 -16.98 -27.49 -14.80
N PRO A 53 -15.75 -27.32 -15.31
CA PRO A 53 -14.85 -28.42 -15.56
C PRO A 53 -14.05 -28.90 -14.35
N ASP A 54 -13.64 -30.16 -14.41
CA ASP A 54 -12.61 -30.69 -13.51
C ASP A 54 -11.18 -30.48 -14.03
N ASP A 55 -11.03 -30.17 -15.33
CA ASP A 55 -9.75 -29.87 -15.98
C ASP A 55 -9.84 -28.59 -16.81
N VAL A 56 -9.16 -27.54 -16.34
CA VAL A 56 -9.16 -26.21 -16.97
C VAL A 56 -8.49 -26.24 -18.34
N LEU A 57 -7.33 -26.88 -18.45
CA LEU A 57 -6.54 -26.84 -19.68
C LEU A 57 -7.23 -27.66 -20.78
N ALA A 58 -7.67 -28.86 -20.41
CA ALA A 58 -8.28 -29.78 -21.35
C ALA A 58 -9.57 -29.19 -21.92
N ALA A 59 -10.41 -28.55 -21.12
CA ALA A 59 -11.65 -28.00 -21.66
C ALA A 59 -11.50 -26.58 -22.23
N ALA A 60 -10.46 -25.82 -21.88
CA ALA A 60 -10.09 -24.62 -22.64
C ALA A 60 -9.73 -24.98 -24.09
N SER A 61 -9.00 -26.09 -24.30
CA SER A 61 -8.63 -26.57 -25.63
C SER A 61 -9.80 -27.12 -26.46
N ARG A 62 -10.88 -27.58 -25.81
CA ARG A 62 -12.06 -28.16 -26.47
C ARG A 62 -13.16 -27.14 -26.76
N CYS A 63 -13.09 -25.96 -26.16
CA CYS A 63 -14.03 -24.87 -26.38
C CYS A 63 -13.97 -24.41 -27.84
N LYS A 64 -15.10 -24.51 -28.54
CA LYS A 64 -15.18 -24.09 -29.95
C LYS A 64 -15.21 -22.56 -30.03
N PRO A 65 -14.40 -21.94 -30.91
CA PRO A 65 -14.49 -20.51 -31.18
C PRO A 65 -15.83 -20.19 -31.83
N ALA A 66 -16.64 -19.36 -31.18
CA ALA A 66 -17.83 -18.73 -31.76
C ALA A 66 -17.85 -17.26 -31.34
N GLU A 67 -18.50 -16.39 -32.12
CA GLU A 67 -18.41 -14.92 -31.97
C GLU A 67 -18.76 -14.41 -30.57
N HIS A 68 -19.60 -15.13 -29.83
CA HIS A 68 -20.03 -14.77 -28.49
C HIS A 68 -19.34 -15.57 -27.38
N ASN A 69 -18.62 -16.65 -27.72
CA ASN A 69 -18.05 -17.55 -26.72
C ASN A 69 -16.90 -16.88 -25.96
N ARG A 70 -17.02 -16.84 -24.63
CA ARG A 70 -15.97 -16.38 -23.71
C ARG A 70 -15.71 -17.44 -22.65
N ILE A 71 -14.42 -17.72 -22.40
CA ILE A 71 -14.03 -18.51 -21.24
C ILE A 71 -13.79 -17.54 -20.08
N ALA A 72 -14.60 -17.65 -19.03
CA ALA A 72 -14.41 -16.88 -17.81
C ALA A 72 -13.61 -17.70 -16.79
N LEU A 73 -12.49 -17.15 -16.30
CA LEU A 73 -11.61 -17.80 -15.33
C LEU A 73 -11.30 -16.86 -14.18
N GLN A 74 -11.01 -17.43 -13.01
CA GLN A 74 -10.55 -16.69 -11.85
C GLN A 74 -9.04 -16.82 -11.70
N VAL A 75 -8.38 -15.71 -11.38
CA VAL A 75 -6.96 -15.70 -11.02
C VAL A 75 -6.87 -15.76 -9.50
N PRO A 76 -6.31 -16.82 -8.90
CA PRO A 76 -6.18 -16.90 -7.45
C PRO A 76 -5.12 -15.93 -6.92
N ASP A 77 -5.28 -15.52 -5.66
CA ASP A 77 -4.32 -14.71 -4.91
C ASP A 77 -3.52 -15.62 -3.94
N ASP A 78 -2.87 -16.64 -4.48
CA ASP A 78 -2.36 -17.78 -3.72
C ASP A 78 -0.83 -17.85 -3.57
N ALA A 79 -0.07 -17.26 -4.50
CA ALA A 79 1.38 -17.16 -4.42
C ALA A 79 1.95 -16.10 -5.38
N ASP A 80 3.12 -15.57 -5.09
CA ASP A 80 3.90 -14.74 -6.04
C ASP A 80 4.39 -15.55 -7.25
N GLY A 81 4.65 -14.87 -8.37
CA GLY A 81 5.14 -15.48 -9.61
C GLY A 81 4.10 -15.49 -10.73
N PRO A 82 4.30 -16.33 -11.77
CA PRO A 82 3.47 -16.34 -12.98
C PRO A 82 1.98 -16.48 -12.67
N ALA A 83 1.14 -15.78 -13.44
CA ALA A 83 -0.31 -15.86 -13.28
C ALA A 83 -0.83 -17.28 -13.55
N ARG A 84 -1.74 -17.73 -12.70
CA ARG A 84 -2.47 -19.00 -12.82
C ARG A 84 -3.96 -18.69 -12.92
N VAL A 85 -4.71 -19.62 -13.46
CA VAL A 85 -6.16 -19.50 -13.63
C VAL A 85 -6.85 -20.78 -13.22
N GLY A 86 -7.97 -20.62 -12.53
CA GLY A 86 -8.81 -21.70 -12.04
C GLY A 86 -10.28 -21.42 -12.26
N ILE A 87 -11.09 -22.39 -11.87
CA ILE A 87 -12.55 -22.34 -11.92
C ILE A 87 -13.17 -21.57 -10.74
N ASP A 88 -12.44 -21.43 -9.64
CA ASP A 88 -12.87 -20.74 -8.42
C ASP A 88 -11.71 -19.97 -7.79
N ALA A 89 -12.00 -19.28 -6.68
CA ALA A 89 -11.02 -18.50 -5.91
C ALA A 89 -10.21 -19.36 -4.92
N SER A 90 -10.38 -20.69 -4.89
CA SER A 90 -9.72 -21.56 -3.92
C SER A 90 -8.26 -21.84 -4.30
N ALA A 91 -7.51 -22.48 -3.39
CA ALA A 91 -6.10 -22.75 -3.60
C ALA A 91 -5.88 -23.62 -4.85
N CYS A 92 -5.12 -23.09 -5.80
CA CYS A 92 -4.84 -23.69 -7.11
C CYS A 92 -4.14 -25.05 -6.98
N ARG A 93 -4.91 -26.16 -7.03
CA ARG A 93 -4.39 -27.54 -6.93
C ARG A 93 -4.98 -28.45 -8.00
N GLY A 94 -4.16 -29.35 -8.52
CA GLY A 94 -4.57 -30.36 -9.49
C GLY A 94 -5.05 -29.78 -10.83
N ALA A 95 -5.89 -30.54 -11.53
CA ALA A 95 -6.37 -30.21 -12.88
C ALA A 95 -7.35 -29.01 -12.93
N ARG A 96 -7.91 -28.62 -11.78
CA ARG A 96 -8.81 -27.46 -11.64
C ARG A 96 -8.11 -26.10 -11.71
N CYS A 97 -6.80 -26.10 -11.96
CA CYS A 97 -6.02 -24.89 -12.13
C CYS A 97 -4.83 -25.08 -13.08
N ALA A 98 -4.60 -24.11 -13.95
CA ALA A 98 -3.54 -24.14 -14.97
C ALA A 98 -2.73 -22.83 -14.98
N GLY A 99 -1.51 -22.86 -15.52
CA GLY A 99 -0.77 -21.63 -15.79
C GLY A 99 -1.49 -20.81 -16.85
N LEU A 100 -1.61 -19.49 -16.66
CA LEU A 100 -2.31 -18.63 -17.62
C LEU A 100 -1.65 -18.71 -19.01
N ALA A 101 -0.33 -18.71 -19.07
CA ALA A 101 0.41 -18.88 -20.33
C ALA A 101 0.04 -20.19 -21.06
N GLN A 102 -0.15 -21.29 -20.33
CA GLN A 102 -0.54 -22.59 -20.90
C GLN A 102 -1.96 -22.52 -21.47
N VAL A 103 -2.89 -21.87 -20.77
CA VAL A 103 -4.26 -21.66 -21.26
C VAL A 103 -4.28 -20.79 -22.50
N LEU A 104 -3.49 -19.70 -22.52
CA LEU A 104 -3.39 -18.80 -23.67
C LEU A 104 -2.86 -19.53 -24.91
N GLN A 105 -1.91 -20.46 -24.75
CA GLN A 105 -1.38 -21.31 -25.81
C GLN A 105 -2.38 -22.38 -26.27
N ALA A 106 -3.06 -23.04 -25.34
CA ALA A 106 -4.02 -24.10 -25.64
C ALA A 106 -5.32 -23.59 -26.29
N ALA A 107 -5.66 -22.31 -26.06
CA ALA A 107 -6.83 -21.66 -26.63
C ALA A 107 -6.41 -20.37 -27.36
N PRO A 108 -5.76 -20.47 -28.54
CA PRO A 108 -5.10 -19.34 -29.20
C PRO A 108 -6.09 -18.29 -29.77
N THR A 109 -7.30 -18.72 -30.13
CA THR A 109 -8.32 -17.86 -30.75
C THR A 109 -9.45 -17.48 -29.79
N GLN A 110 -9.49 -18.06 -28.60
CA GLN A 110 -10.62 -17.89 -27.69
C GLN A 110 -10.55 -16.55 -26.96
N ARG A 111 -11.71 -15.92 -26.79
CA ARG A 111 -11.86 -14.74 -25.93
C ARG A 111 -11.93 -15.15 -24.46
N LEU A 112 -11.19 -14.47 -23.61
CA LEU A 112 -11.11 -14.76 -22.17
C LEU A 112 -11.63 -13.58 -21.35
N LEU A 113 -12.34 -13.88 -20.26
CA LEU A 113 -12.63 -12.95 -19.18
C LEU A 113 -11.88 -13.43 -17.94
N LEU A 114 -10.93 -12.63 -17.46
CA LEU A 114 -10.13 -12.95 -16.28
C LEU A 114 -10.57 -12.10 -15.10
N ARG A 115 -11.23 -12.73 -14.12
CA ARG A 115 -11.53 -12.12 -12.84
C ARG A 115 -10.28 -12.14 -11.99
N THR A 116 -9.65 -10.98 -11.83
CA THR A 116 -8.26 -10.88 -11.35
C THR A 116 -8.15 -10.02 -10.10
N PRO A 117 -7.63 -10.55 -8.97
CA PRO A 117 -7.27 -9.75 -7.82
C PRO A 117 -6.33 -8.61 -8.25
N PRO A 118 -6.54 -7.36 -7.82
CA PRO A 118 -5.72 -6.22 -8.25
C PRO A 118 -4.20 -6.43 -8.11
N ALA A 119 -3.76 -7.15 -7.07
CA ALA A 119 -2.36 -7.52 -6.84
C ALA A 119 -1.76 -8.46 -7.90
N ARG A 120 -2.61 -9.16 -8.68
CA ARG A 120 -2.22 -10.13 -9.71
C ARG A 120 -2.25 -9.55 -11.13
N ILE A 121 -2.77 -8.33 -11.30
CA ILE A 121 -2.95 -7.72 -12.64
C ILE A 121 -1.62 -7.66 -13.39
N ASP A 122 -0.52 -7.28 -12.75
CA ASP A 122 0.78 -7.15 -13.44
C ASP A 122 1.30 -8.50 -13.95
N ALA A 123 1.14 -9.56 -13.17
CA ALA A 123 1.51 -10.92 -13.58
C ALA A 123 0.61 -11.42 -14.73
N VAL A 124 -0.67 -11.03 -14.74
CA VAL A 124 -1.58 -11.31 -15.84
C VAL A 124 -1.16 -10.54 -17.09
N LEU A 125 -0.91 -9.24 -17.00
CA LEU A 125 -0.48 -8.41 -18.14
C LEU A 125 0.82 -8.94 -18.76
N ALA A 126 1.80 -9.32 -17.94
CA ALA A 126 3.05 -9.91 -18.41
C ALA A 126 2.83 -11.22 -19.18
N ALA A 127 1.91 -12.08 -18.71
CA ALA A 127 1.55 -13.31 -19.42
C ALA A 127 0.82 -13.01 -20.74
N LEU A 128 -0.05 -11.99 -20.78
CA LEU A 128 -0.74 -11.55 -22.00
C LEU A 128 0.23 -10.95 -23.02
N ASP A 129 1.21 -10.17 -22.58
CA ASP A 129 2.26 -9.61 -23.44
C ASP A 129 3.10 -10.69 -24.07
N HIS A 130 3.59 -11.63 -23.27
CA HIS A 130 4.40 -12.75 -23.74
C HIS A 130 3.65 -13.63 -24.76
N ALA A 131 2.33 -13.78 -24.59
CA ALA A 131 1.50 -14.56 -25.49
C ALA A 131 0.85 -13.74 -26.63
N HIS A 132 1.15 -12.44 -26.75
CA HIS A 132 0.50 -11.51 -27.68
C HIS A 132 -1.04 -11.59 -27.65
N ALA A 133 -1.63 -11.71 -26.46
CA ALA A 133 -3.03 -12.05 -26.26
C ALA A 133 -3.92 -10.90 -25.75
N ARG A 134 -3.40 -9.67 -25.63
CA ARG A 134 -4.13 -8.54 -25.02
C ARG A 134 -5.50 -8.28 -25.65
N GLU A 135 -5.60 -8.33 -26.98
CA GLU A 135 -6.83 -7.95 -27.71
C GLU A 135 -8.01 -8.89 -27.47
N ARG A 136 -7.75 -10.13 -27.04
CA ARG A 136 -8.77 -11.16 -26.81
C ARG A 136 -9.05 -11.44 -25.34
N VAL A 137 -8.40 -10.73 -24.41
CA VAL A 137 -8.58 -10.92 -22.97
C VAL A 137 -9.14 -9.65 -22.32
N SER A 138 -10.27 -9.80 -21.62
CA SER A 138 -10.82 -8.78 -20.73
C SER A 138 -10.42 -9.10 -19.29
N ILE A 139 -9.97 -8.11 -18.53
CA ILE A 139 -9.69 -8.25 -17.08
C ILE A 139 -10.80 -7.55 -16.30
N GLU A 140 -11.39 -8.27 -15.35
CA GLU A 140 -12.32 -7.73 -14.35
C GLU A 140 -11.61 -7.71 -12.99
N PRO A 141 -11.19 -6.54 -12.48
CA PRO A 141 -10.52 -6.45 -11.19
C PRO A 141 -11.43 -6.89 -10.03
N LEU A 142 -10.99 -7.87 -9.25
CA LEU A 142 -11.67 -8.33 -8.03
C LEU A 142 -11.33 -7.43 -6.85
N VAL A 143 -11.94 -6.25 -6.83
CA VAL A 143 -11.74 -5.27 -5.76
C VAL A 143 -12.35 -5.80 -4.47
N GLN A 144 -11.49 -6.16 -3.51
CA GLN A 144 -11.96 -6.55 -2.19
C GLN A 144 -12.49 -5.32 -1.42
N PRO A 145 -13.55 -5.50 -0.62
CA PRO A 145 -13.96 -4.47 0.33
C PRO A 145 -12.84 -4.28 1.36
N VAL A 146 -12.49 -3.03 1.65
CA VAL A 146 -11.54 -2.77 2.75
C VAL A 146 -12.29 -3.02 4.05
N PRO A 147 -11.71 -3.78 4.99
CA PRO A 147 -12.42 -4.06 6.22
C PRO A 147 -12.57 -2.77 7.04
N ALA A 148 -13.66 -2.69 7.81
CA ALA A 148 -14.06 -1.52 8.57
C ALA A 148 -12.95 -1.00 9.53
N PRO A 149 -13.06 0.26 10.00
CA PRO A 149 -12.24 0.76 11.10
C PRO A 149 -12.19 -0.25 12.23
N GLY A 150 -11.02 -0.43 12.82
CA GLY A 150 -10.78 -1.51 13.77
C GLY A 150 -9.85 -1.09 14.88
N ALA A 151 -9.94 -1.79 16.00
CA ALA A 151 -9.01 -1.61 17.11
C ALA A 151 -7.56 -1.97 16.68
N PRO A 152 -6.54 -1.43 17.35
CA PRO A 152 -5.16 -1.76 17.04
C PRO A 152 -4.84 -3.25 17.20
N ILE A 153 -4.19 -3.80 16.18
CA ILE A 153 -3.58 -5.12 16.18
C ILE A 153 -2.06 -5.00 16.32
N THR A 154 -1.42 -6.05 16.83
CA THR A 154 0.04 -6.14 16.88
C THR A 154 0.54 -6.86 15.63
N LEU A 155 1.39 -6.22 14.85
CA LEU A 155 2.02 -6.82 13.66
C LEU A 155 3.32 -7.56 14.02
N ALA A 156 4.07 -6.98 14.96
CA ALA A 156 5.31 -7.52 15.51
C ALA A 156 5.60 -6.86 16.86
N PRO A 157 6.56 -7.34 17.67
CA PRO A 157 6.98 -6.63 18.87
C PRO A 157 7.28 -5.16 18.58
N GLY A 158 6.65 -4.24 19.34
CA GLY A 158 6.82 -2.80 19.16
C GLY A 158 6.13 -2.18 17.95
N VAL A 159 5.37 -2.96 17.16
CA VAL A 159 4.68 -2.48 15.95
C VAL A 159 3.19 -2.77 16.05
N ARG A 160 2.39 -1.71 16.19
CA ARG A 160 0.92 -1.77 16.21
C ARG A 160 0.35 -1.13 14.96
N TYR A 161 -0.82 -1.60 14.51
CA TYR A 161 -1.51 -1.05 13.35
C TYR A 161 -3.02 -1.00 13.56
N TRP A 162 -3.68 0.05 13.07
CA TRP A 162 -5.14 0.15 13.04
C TRP A 162 -5.65 0.95 11.84
N ARG A 163 -6.98 0.88 11.66
CA ARG A 163 -7.71 1.64 10.65
C ARG A 163 -8.63 2.64 11.32
N GLN A 164 -8.68 3.85 10.78
CA GLN A 164 -9.50 4.91 11.30
C GLN A 164 -10.22 5.64 10.17
N ALA A 165 -11.55 5.69 10.24
CA ALA A 165 -12.35 6.49 9.31
C ALA A 165 -12.49 7.92 9.82
N MET A 166 -12.31 8.89 8.93
CA MET A 166 -12.73 10.29 9.11
C MET A 166 -13.95 10.53 8.23
N ARG A 167 -15.01 11.14 8.79
CA ARG A 167 -16.31 11.25 8.11
C ARG A 167 -16.58 12.61 7.45
N ALA A 168 -15.77 13.64 7.71
CA ALA A 168 -16.04 15.01 7.26
C ALA A 168 -14.80 15.68 6.65
N PRO A 169 -14.95 16.49 5.58
CA PRO A 169 -16.17 16.72 4.79
C PRO A 169 -16.51 15.60 3.79
N GLN A 170 -15.57 14.68 3.54
CA GLN A 170 -15.76 13.46 2.74
C GLN A 170 -15.14 12.28 3.50
N PRO A 171 -15.56 11.02 3.23
CA PRO A 171 -14.98 9.87 3.91
C PRO A 171 -13.49 9.75 3.56
N VAL A 172 -12.67 9.50 4.57
CA VAL A 172 -11.24 9.16 4.44
C VAL A 172 -10.95 7.94 5.29
N MET A 173 -10.28 6.94 4.71
CA MET A 173 -9.71 5.82 5.47
C MET A 173 -8.23 6.05 5.74
N LEU A 174 -7.88 6.12 7.02
CA LEU A 174 -6.51 6.16 7.50
C LEU A 174 -6.05 4.76 7.91
N HIS A 175 -4.80 4.48 7.59
CA HIS A 175 -4.04 3.31 7.96
C HIS A 175 -2.83 3.78 8.76
N ILE A 176 -2.83 3.49 10.05
CA ILE A 176 -1.87 4.05 10.99
C ILE A 176 -1.09 2.90 11.60
N ALA A 177 0.23 2.96 11.50
CA ALA A 177 1.12 2.12 12.27
C ALA A 177 1.90 2.95 13.28
N GLU A 178 1.98 2.45 14.51
CA GLU A 178 2.75 3.00 15.61
C GLU A 178 3.92 2.08 15.91
N ILE A 179 5.12 2.66 15.96
CA ILE A 179 6.39 1.96 16.12
C ILE A 179 7.11 2.48 17.37
N ASP A 180 7.30 1.64 18.39
CA ASP A 180 8.17 1.93 19.54
C ASP A 180 9.63 1.66 19.15
N LEU A 181 10.36 2.73 18.86
CA LEU A 181 11.77 2.71 18.47
C LEU A 181 12.71 2.19 19.58
N ALA A 182 12.24 2.11 20.83
CA ALA A 182 13.01 1.52 21.93
C ALA A 182 12.89 -0.02 22.00
N THR A 183 12.09 -0.63 21.11
CA THR A 183 11.88 -2.07 21.10
C THR A 183 13.18 -2.82 20.78
N PRO A 184 13.63 -3.76 21.65
CA PRO A 184 14.83 -4.54 21.39
C PRO A 184 14.75 -5.30 20.07
N GLY A 185 15.81 -5.20 19.26
CA GLY A 185 15.90 -5.85 17.94
C GLY A 185 15.20 -5.09 16.81
N LEU A 186 14.47 -4.01 17.10
CA LEU A 186 13.84 -3.19 16.06
C LEU A 186 14.89 -2.41 15.26
N GLN A 187 14.78 -2.49 13.94
CA GLN A 187 15.63 -1.76 13.01
C GLN A 187 14.79 -1.12 11.91
N LEU A 188 15.03 0.17 11.66
CA LEU A 188 14.60 0.83 10.43
C LEU A 188 15.57 0.50 9.29
N VAL A 189 15.02 0.20 8.12
CA VAL A 189 15.71 -0.32 6.94
C VAL A 189 15.26 0.48 5.71
N GLY A 190 16.19 0.93 4.88
CA GLY A 190 15.89 1.56 3.59
C GLY A 190 15.93 0.56 2.45
N THR A 191 15.44 0.98 1.28
CA THR A 191 15.68 0.23 0.05
C THR A 191 17.13 0.49 -0.38
N PRO A 192 17.97 -0.55 -0.52
CA PRO A 192 19.32 -0.38 -1.04
C PRO A 192 19.27 0.03 -2.52
N GLY A 193 20.21 0.87 -2.94
CA GLY A 193 20.38 1.24 -4.35
C GLY A 193 20.67 0.03 -5.25
N GLU A 194 20.12 0.04 -6.46
CA GLU A 194 20.37 -0.98 -7.48
C GLU A 194 20.37 -0.33 -8.87
N ARG A 195 21.57 -0.21 -9.45
CA ARG A 195 21.81 0.57 -10.67
C ARG A 195 21.73 -0.24 -11.95
N SER A 196 21.43 -1.54 -11.88
CA SER A 196 21.34 -2.42 -13.05
C SER A 196 20.33 -1.97 -14.11
N GLY A 197 19.33 -1.15 -13.73
CA GLY A 197 18.28 -0.63 -14.62
C GLY A 197 18.56 0.75 -15.20
N GLY A 198 19.74 1.34 -14.97
CA GLY A 198 20.11 2.68 -15.45
C GLY A 198 19.66 3.85 -14.57
N GLY A 199 18.85 3.59 -13.54
CA GLY A 199 18.52 4.54 -12.46
C GLY A 199 19.34 4.28 -11.18
N GLU A 200 18.98 4.95 -10.10
CA GLU A 200 19.53 4.69 -8.76
C GLU A 200 18.91 3.44 -8.10
N PHE A 201 17.66 3.14 -8.47
CA PHE A 201 16.88 2.03 -7.96
C PHE A 201 16.20 1.27 -9.09
N LEU A 202 15.71 0.07 -8.76
CA LEU A 202 14.70 -0.63 -9.55
C LEU A 202 13.33 -0.41 -8.92
N ALA A 203 12.35 0.03 -9.70
CA ALA A 203 10.99 0.25 -9.22
C ALA A 203 10.39 -1.07 -8.71
N LYS A 204 9.91 -1.09 -7.46
CA LYS A 204 9.38 -2.30 -6.83
C LYS A 204 8.11 -2.01 -6.03
N PRO A 205 7.14 -2.94 -6.02
CA PRO A 205 6.04 -2.89 -5.06
C PRO A 205 6.59 -2.90 -3.61
N THR A 206 5.98 -2.13 -2.72
CA THR A 206 6.30 -2.13 -1.28
C THR A 206 6.01 -3.50 -0.65
N THR A 207 5.00 -4.23 -1.13
CA THR A 207 4.79 -5.63 -0.72
C THR A 207 5.96 -6.54 -1.08
N ALA A 208 6.60 -6.34 -2.24
CA ALA A 208 7.81 -7.07 -2.60
C ALA A 208 8.97 -6.72 -1.66
N PHE A 209 9.15 -5.44 -1.32
CA PHE A 209 10.17 -5.01 -0.35
C PHE A 209 9.98 -5.67 1.03
N VAL A 210 8.74 -5.75 1.54
CA VAL A 210 8.44 -6.44 2.81
C VAL A 210 8.83 -7.92 2.74
N ARG A 211 8.53 -8.58 1.62
CA ARG A 211 8.81 -10.00 1.41
C ARG A 211 10.30 -10.27 1.32
N ASP A 212 10.98 -9.59 0.40
CA ASP A 212 12.36 -9.85 0.00
C ASP A 212 13.35 -9.56 1.15
N HIS A 213 12.99 -8.61 2.03
CA HIS A 213 13.84 -8.19 3.14
C HIS A 213 13.38 -8.71 4.52
N GLY A 214 12.38 -9.61 4.55
CA GLY A 214 11.88 -10.24 5.78
C GLY A 214 11.34 -9.23 6.79
N LEU A 215 10.64 -8.20 6.32
CA LEU A 215 10.20 -7.09 7.17
C LEU A 215 8.85 -7.39 7.83
N ALA A 216 8.60 -6.70 8.96
CA ALA A 216 7.31 -6.72 9.63
C ALA A 216 6.32 -5.73 8.98
N LEU A 217 6.83 -4.57 8.56
CA LEU A 217 6.07 -3.43 8.03
C LEU A 217 6.96 -2.63 7.06
N ALA A 218 6.37 -2.04 6.03
CA ALA A 218 7.01 -0.99 5.23
C ALA A 218 6.00 0.00 4.68
N ILE A 219 6.47 1.21 4.39
CA ILE A 219 5.75 2.29 3.71
C ILE A 219 6.55 2.75 2.48
N ASN A 220 5.87 3.20 1.43
CA ASN A 220 6.55 3.87 0.31
C ASN A 220 7.29 5.13 0.80
N ALA A 221 8.31 5.58 0.07
CA ALA A 221 9.14 6.70 0.50
C ALA A 221 9.13 7.87 -0.49
N ASP A 222 10.12 7.97 -1.36
CA ASP A 222 10.43 9.18 -2.10
C ASP A 222 9.61 9.34 -3.38
N TYR A 223 9.55 10.58 -3.89
CA TYR A 223 9.16 10.83 -5.28
C TYR A 223 10.23 10.29 -6.22
N PHE A 224 9.86 10.06 -7.48
CA PHE A 224 10.79 9.45 -8.42
C PHE A 224 10.43 9.73 -9.88
N LEU A 225 11.43 9.58 -10.74
CA LEU A 225 11.33 9.68 -12.18
C LEU A 225 12.06 8.50 -12.88
N PRO A 226 11.70 8.15 -14.12
CA PRO A 226 10.57 8.67 -14.88
C PRO A 226 9.22 8.19 -14.31
N PHE A 227 8.17 9.00 -14.47
CA PHE A 227 6.83 8.64 -14.05
C PHE A 227 5.77 9.03 -15.09
N GLU A 228 4.97 8.04 -15.48
CA GLU A 228 3.74 8.23 -16.25
C GLU A 228 2.60 7.43 -15.60
N GLY A 229 1.51 8.11 -15.25
CA GLY A 229 0.41 7.49 -14.49
C GLY A 229 -0.30 6.34 -15.21
N GLY A 230 -0.40 6.43 -16.55
CA GLY A 230 -1.09 5.47 -17.42
C GLY A 230 -2.55 5.18 -17.03
N GLN A 231 -3.16 4.27 -17.80
CA GLN A 231 -4.47 3.67 -17.56
C GLN A 231 -4.41 2.21 -17.96
N LEU A 232 -5.17 1.34 -17.29
CA LEU A 232 -5.17 -0.08 -17.66
C LEU A 232 -5.65 -0.23 -19.11
N PHE A 233 -4.84 -0.89 -19.95
CA PHE A 233 -5.06 -1.11 -21.40
C PHE A 233 -4.99 0.09 -22.33
N ASP A 234 -5.32 1.31 -21.86
CA ASP A 234 -5.41 2.48 -22.75
C ASP A 234 -4.08 3.22 -22.91
N LYS A 235 -3.35 3.39 -21.81
CA LYS A 235 -2.08 4.13 -21.79
C LYS A 235 -1.07 3.42 -20.92
N ALA A 236 0.09 3.05 -21.48
CA ALA A 236 1.19 2.49 -20.72
C ALA A 236 1.54 3.41 -19.53
N PHE A 237 1.85 2.78 -18.39
CA PHE A 237 2.36 3.48 -17.21
C PHE A 237 3.86 3.22 -17.11
N VAL A 238 4.57 4.16 -16.49
CA VAL A 238 6.01 4.06 -16.23
C VAL A 238 6.24 4.48 -14.77
N PRO A 239 7.06 3.75 -14.01
CA PRO A 239 7.76 2.51 -14.34
C PRO A 239 6.88 1.26 -14.16
N ALA A 240 7.18 0.21 -14.91
CA ALA A 240 6.85 -1.16 -14.53
C ALA A 240 7.83 -1.68 -13.47
N ALA A 241 7.44 -2.72 -12.73
CA ALA A 241 8.31 -3.35 -11.76
C ALA A 241 9.62 -3.85 -12.41
N GLY A 242 10.75 -3.57 -11.77
CA GLY A 242 12.08 -3.93 -12.26
C GLY A 242 12.71 -2.93 -13.23
N GLN A 243 11.99 -1.87 -13.65
CA GLN A 243 12.59 -0.79 -14.44
C GLN A 243 13.41 0.17 -13.58
N GLY A 244 14.47 0.74 -14.14
CA GLY A 244 15.31 1.73 -13.46
C GLY A 244 14.55 3.04 -13.20
N VAL A 245 14.71 3.57 -11.99
CA VAL A 245 14.17 4.85 -11.55
C VAL A 245 15.17 5.60 -10.69
N THR A 246 15.03 6.91 -10.65
CA THR A 246 15.84 7.84 -9.85
C THR A 246 14.94 8.46 -8.80
N ALA A 247 15.37 8.41 -7.54
CA ALA A 247 14.66 9.08 -6.46
C ALA A 247 14.90 10.59 -6.55
N GLU A 248 13.89 11.41 -6.26
CA GLU A 248 14.05 12.86 -6.32
C GLU A 248 14.62 13.45 -5.02
N GLY A 249 14.42 12.78 -3.90
CA GLY A 249 14.94 13.11 -2.58
C GLY A 249 16.14 12.27 -2.15
N LEU A 250 16.50 12.42 -0.88
CA LEU A 250 17.70 11.82 -0.31
C LEU A 250 17.45 10.33 -0.04
N ALA A 251 18.34 9.46 -0.47
CA ALA A 251 18.30 8.06 -0.08
C ALA A 251 19.67 7.64 0.45
N ILE A 252 19.70 7.20 1.70
CA ILE A 252 20.88 6.59 2.32
C ILE A 252 20.46 5.25 2.90
N ASP A 253 21.14 4.17 2.55
CA ASP A 253 20.96 2.87 3.23
C ASP A 253 22.32 2.30 3.66
N ALA A 254 22.37 1.71 4.84
CA ALA A 254 23.60 1.23 5.47
C ALA A 254 24.80 2.22 5.46
N GLY A 255 24.53 3.54 5.43
CA GLY A 255 25.53 4.61 5.33
C GLY A 255 26.02 4.90 3.91
N HIS A 256 25.56 4.17 2.90
CA HIS A 256 25.79 4.45 1.49
C HIS A 256 24.80 5.52 1.01
N LEU A 257 25.28 6.55 0.33
CA LEU A 257 24.43 7.57 -0.31
C LEU A 257 23.98 7.09 -1.69
N ASP A 258 22.77 6.56 -1.78
CA ASP A 258 22.22 6.03 -3.04
C ASP A 258 21.64 7.14 -3.93
N SER A 259 21.02 8.15 -3.31
CA SER A 259 20.50 9.36 -3.98
C SER A 259 20.77 10.62 -3.18
N ALA A 260 21.26 11.66 -3.85
CA ALA A 260 21.67 12.92 -3.24
C ALA A 260 20.58 14.01 -3.19
N ALA A 261 19.33 13.70 -3.57
CA ALA A 261 18.23 14.66 -3.71
C ALA A 261 18.47 15.74 -4.78
N ALA A 262 18.86 15.35 -5.99
CA ALA A 262 19.17 16.28 -7.09
C ALA A 262 17.91 16.81 -7.81
N THR A 263 16.87 17.22 -7.07
CA THR A 263 15.62 17.77 -7.62
C THR A 263 15.53 19.29 -7.46
N SER A 264 14.81 19.93 -8.38
CA SER A 264 14.42 21.34 -8.28
C SER A 264 13.04 21.54 -7.63
N ASP A 265 12.36 20.45 -7.26
CA ASP A 265 11.08 20.53 -6.59
C ASP A 265 11.22 20.99 -5.14
N ALA A 266 10.84 22.24 -4.88
CA ALA A 266 10.90 22.86 -3.55
C ALA A 266 10.08 22.13 -2.47
N ARG A 267 9.17 21.21 -2.83
CA ARG A 267 8.48 20.35 -1.87
C ARG A 267 9.42 19.34 -1.24
N VAL A 268 10.48 18.92 -1.92
CA VAL A 268 11.47 17.96 -1.42
C VAL A 268 12.47 18.70 -0.53
N ASN A 269 12.06 18.95 0.71
CA ASN A 269 12.77 19.86 1.63
C ASN A 269 13.03 19.26 3.02
N ALA A 270 12.85 17.95 3.19
CA ALA A 270 13.09 17.30 4.47
C ALA A 270 13.52 15.85 4.31
N ALA A 271 14.06 15.29 5.39
CA ALA A 271 14.41 13.89 5.46
C ALA A 271 14.18 13.30 6.86
N LEU A 272 13.78 12.03 6.91
CA LEU A 272 13.98 11.18 8.08
C LEU A 272 15.41 10.64 8.04
N CYS A 273 16.12 10.77 9.15
CA CYS A 273 17.51 10.36 9.30
C CYS A 273 17.65 9.45 10.51
N VAL A 274 18.43 8.39 10.37
CA VAL A 274 18.81 7.48 11.44
C VAL A 274 20.33 7.49 11.56
N SER A 275 20.82 7.86 12.73
CA SER A 275 22.26 7.86 13.02
C SER A 275 22.82 6.44 13.14
N ALA A 276 24.15 6.30 13.10
CA ALA A 276 24.84 5.04 13.41
C ALA A 276 24.45 4.41 14.77
N ARG A 277 23.96 5.23 15.72
CA ARG A 277 23.47 4.78 17.04
C ARG A 277 21.96 4.55 17.09
N ASN A 278 21.29 4.41 15.95
CA ASN A 278 19.84 4.21 15.82
C ASN A 278 18.94 5.35 16.32
N ALA A 279 19.51 6.51 16.68
CA ALA A 279 18.70 7.68 16.99
C ALA A 279 18.03 8.22 15.70
N VAL A 280 16.72 8.41 15.75
CA VAL A 280 15.88 8.87 14.62
C VAL A 280 15.60 10.37 14.76
N SER A 281 15.60 11.09 13.64
CA SER A 281 15.18 12.49 13.58
C SER A 281 14.55 12.82 12.23
N ILE A 282 13.60 13.74 12.21
CA ILE A 282 13.12 14.37 10.97
C ILE A 282 13.70 15.78 10.91
N VAL A 283 14.40 16.10 9.83
CA VAL A 283 15.13 17.36 9.65
C VAL A 283 14.66 18.10 8.39
N HIS A 284 14.88 19.41 8.36
CA HIS A 284 14.76 20.20 7.14
C HIS A 284 16.06 20.10 6.33
N GLY A 285 15.95 19.85 5.02
CA GLY A 285 17.07 19.59 4.12
C GLY A 285 17.62 18.17 4.27
N SER A 286 18.95 18.04 4.13
CA SER A 286 19.64 16.75 4.10
C SER A 286 20.03 16.22 5.48
N CYS A 287 20.25 14.90 5.56
CA CYS A 287 20.71 14.25 6.77
C CYS A 287 22.15 14.66 7.16
N PRO A 288 22.48 14.67 8.46
CA PRO A 288 23.82 14.98 8.93
C PRO A 288 24.84 13.90 8.50
N PRO A 289 26.14 14.23 8.42
CA PRO A 289 27.20 13.25 8.17
C PRO A 289 27.16 12.08 9.17
N GLY A 290 27.49 10.87 8.70
CA GLY A 290 27.44 9.65 9.51
C GLY A 290 26.02 9.09 9.75
N THR A 291 25.03 9.59 9.01
CA THR A 291 23.70 8.98 8.93
C THR A 291 23.81 7.60 8.27
N ARG A 292 23.22 6.58 8.89
CA ARG A 292 23.20 5.21 8.35
C ARG A 292 21.98 4.93 7.47
N LEU A 293 20.89 5.65 7.68
CA LEU A 293 19.66 5.51 6.91
C LEU A 293 19.02 6.88 6.76
N GLY A 294 18.67 7.26 5.54
CA GLY A 294 18.11 8.55 5.18
C GLY A 294 17.00 8.35 4.15
N VAL A 295 15.85 8.97 4.41
CA VAL A 295 14.72 9.00 3.47
C VAL A 295 14.27 10.45 3.35
N GLY A 296 14.62 11.07 2.23
CA GLY A 296 14.22 12.41 1.84
C GLY A 296 12.93 12.38 1.07
N ALA A 297 12.11 13.39 1.28
CA ALA A 297 10.87 13.64 0.55
C ALA A 297 10.41 15.05 0.93
N GLY A 298 9.10 15.23 1.05
CA GLY A 298 8.50 16.39 1.68
C GLY A 298 7.12 16.68 1.12
N PRO A 299 6.53 17.81 1.51
CA PRO A 299 7.09 18.84 2.38
C PRO A 299 7.25 18.38 3.84
N LEU A 300 8.15 19.06 4.58
CA LEU A 300 8.14 19.06 6.04
C LEU A 300 6.79 19.61 6.52
N LEU A 301 6.11 18.87 7.38
CA LEU A 301 4.77 19.22 7.89
C LEU A 301 4.86 19.84 9.29
N LEU A 302 5.65 19.22 10.18
CA LEU A 302 5.84 19.67 11.56
C LEU A 302 7.33 19.73 11.89
N ARG A 303 7.70 20.73 12.69
CA ARG A 303 9.01 20.82 13.35
C ARG A 303 8.82 21.43 14.73
N ASP A 304 9.30 20.75 15.76
CA ASP A 304 9.19 21.19 17.15
C ASP A 304 7.75 21.52 17.57
N GLY A 305 6.78 20.74 17.07
CA GLY A 305 5.34 20.90 17.32
C GLY A 305 4.66 21.98 16.49
N LYS A 306 5.41 22.73 15.67
CA LYS A 306 4.89 23.83 14.85
C LYS A 306 4.70 23.40 13.41
N ARG A 307 3.55 23.78 12.83
CA ARG A 307 3.27 23.62 11.40
C ARG A 307 4.28 24.43 10.58
N GLN A 308 4.80 23.82 9.53
CA GLN A 308 5.72 24.48 8.63
C GLN A 308 4.98 25.27 7.55
N ARG A 309 5.67 26.25 6.96
CA ARG A 309 5.11 27.08 5.91
C ARG A 309 4.88 26.24 4.66
N ARG A 310 3.73 26.45 4.00
CA ARG A 310 3.43 25.83 2.71
C ARG A 310 4.30 26.41 1.61
N GLU A 311 4.60 25.60 0.61
CA GLU A 311 5.18 26.08 -0.63
C GLU A 311 4.08 26.73 -1.48
N ALA A 312 4.06 28.06 -1.49
CA ALA A 312 2.97 28.86 -2.07
C ALA A 312 2.76 28.58 -3.57
N SER A 313 3.85 28.30 -4.30
CA SER A 313 3.79 27.94 -5.73
C SER A 313 3.09 26.60 -6.00
N ARG A 314 2.78 25.82 -4.96
CA ARG A 314 2.17 24.50 -5.03
C ARG A 314 0.86 24.39 -4.26
N ALA A 315 0.10 25.48 -4.08
CA ALA A 315 -1.13 25.50 -3.29
C ALA A 315 -2.09 24.31 -3.58
N GLN A 316 -2.34 24.00 -4.86
CA GLN A 316 -3.19 22.86 -5.26
C GLN A 316 -2.70 21.52 -4.70
N TYR A 317 -1.39 21.32 -4.56
CA TYR A 317 -0.82 20.11 -3.96
C TYR A 317 -1.10 20.01 -2.45
N TYR A 318 -1.26 21.14 -1.75
CA TYR A 318 -1.60 21.14 -0.32
C TYR A 318 -3.11 20.99 -0.09
N ASP A 319 -3.89 21.68 -0.91
CA ASP A 319 -5.34 21.87 -0.70
C ASP A 319 -6.18 20.74 -1.31
N GLY A 320 -5.64 20.04 -2.31
CA GLY A 320 -6.31 18.91 -2.94
C GLY A 320 -6.31 17.64 -2.06
N PRO A 321 -7.48 17.03 -1.80
CA PRO A 321 -7.52 15.72 -1.16
C PRO A 321 -6.92 14.67 -2.08
N GLU A 322 -5.95 13.94 -1.57
CA GLU A 322 -5.24 12.91 -2.32
C GLU A 322 -4.94 11.71 -1.41
N PRO A 323 -4.66 10.51 -1.95
CA PRO A 323 -3.95 9.51 -1.19
C PRO A 323 -2.60 10.09 -0.74
N ARG A 324 -2.24 9.88 0.53
CA ARG A 324 -1.01 10.43 1.12
C ARG A 324 -0.31 9.39 1.95
N SER A 325 1.02 9.50 2.00
CA SER A 325 1.87 8.80 2.93
C SER A 325 2.67 9.80 3.75
N ALA A 326 2.85 9.56 5.05
CA ALA A 326 3.61 10.45 5.92
C ALA A 326 4.24 9.71 7.09
N LEU A 327 5.27 10.35 7.64
CA LEU A 327 5.94 9.92 8.86
C LEU A 327 5.76 11.00 9.93
N GLY A 328 5.52 10.57 11.17
CA GLY A 328 5.49 11.43 12.35
C GLY A 328 6.42 10.91 13.43
N LEU A 329 7.09 11.79 14.16
CA LEU A 329 7.98 11.45 15.26
C LEU A 329 7.61 12.27 16.50
N ASP A 330 7.49 11.59 17.63
CA ASP A 330 7.20 12.25 18.91
C ASP A 330 8.39 13.10 19.39
N ARG A 331 8.14 13.92 20.41
CA ARG A 331 9.18 14.81 20.96
C ARG A 331 10.35 14.05 21.58
N ALA A 332 10.08 12.87 22.14
CA ALA A 332 11.06 12.02 22.78
C ALA A 332 11.91 11.21 21.78
N ARG A 333 11.55 11.22 20.49
CA ARG A 333 12.15 10.39 19.43
C ARG A 333 12.08 8.90 19.74
N ARG A 334 10.98 8.49 20.37
CA ARG A 334 10.70 7.12 20.79
C ARG A 334 9.58 6.49 19.97
N THR A 335 8.60 7.28 19.55
CA THR A 335 7.46 6.78 18.78
C THR A 335 7.51 7.33 17.36
N LEU A 336 7.59 6.43 16.38
CA LEU A 336 7.45 6.74 14.97
C LEU A 336 6.05 6.30 14.51
N TRP A 337 5.33 7.17 13.82
CA TRP A 337 4.11 6.82 13.10
C TRP A 337 4.37 6.73 11.61
N MET A 338 3.88 5.67 10.99
CA MET A 338 3.71 5.56 9.54
C MET A 338 2.22 5.68 9.24
N VAL A 339 1.83 6.69 8.47
CA VAL A 339 0.42 6.97 8.18
C VAL A 339 0.21 6.97 6.68
N VAL A 340 -0.78 6.19 6.24
CA VAL A 340 -1.28 6.22 4.86
C VAL A 340 -2.76 6.57 4.88
N ALA A 341 -3.16 7.52 4.05
CA ALA A 341 -4.56 7.82 3.76
C ALA A 341 -4.88 7.29 2.36
N ASP A 342 -5.91 6.44 2.25
CA ASP A 342 -6.44 6.07 0.94
C ASP A 342 -7.11 7.28 0.27
N GLY A 343 -7.25 7.28 -1.05
CA GLY A 343 -7.92 8.36 -1.77
C GLY A 343 -8.31 7.99 -3.19
N ARG A 344 -8.99 8.92 -3.89
CA ARG A 344 -9.50 8.75 -5.27
C ARG A 344 -10.47 7.58 -5.43
N GLN A 345 -11.21 7.25 -4.38
CA GLN A 345 -12.11 6.10 -4.34
C GLN A 345 -13.50 6.55 -3.86
N PRO A 346 -14.38 6.98 -4.80
CA PRO A 346 -15.71 7.47 -4.47
C PRO A 346 -16.47 6.55 -3.54
N GLY A 347 -17.14 7.11 -2.53
CA GLY A 347 -17.90 6.37 -1.53
C GLY A 347 -17.07 5.67 -0.44
N TYR A 348 -15.76 5.52 -0.62
CA TYR A 348 -14.87 4.87 0.36
C TYR A 348 -13.84 5.82 0.97
N SER A 349 -13.00 6.43 0.14
CA SER A 349 -11.96 7.36 0.59
C SER A 349 -11.68 8.38 -0.50
N ALA A 350 -12.01 9.64 -0.24
CA ALA A 350 -11.74 10.74 -1.16
C ALA A 350 -10.24 11.09 -1.21
N GLY A 351 -9.55 10.92 -0.09
CA GLY A 351 -8.18 11.41 0.12
C GLY A 351 -8.15 12.49 1.20
N ILE A 352 -6.95 12.87 1.60
CA ILE A 352 -6.73 13.85 2.66
C ILE A 352 -5.86 15.00 2.15
N THR A 353 -6.16 16.22 2.61
CA THR A 353 -5.30 17.39 2.39
C THR A 353 -4.07 17.31 3.29
N LEU A 354 -2.98 18.00 2.93
CA LEU A 354 -1.78 17.99 3.78
C LEU A 354 -2.03 18.65 5.14
N ASP A 355 -2.92 19.63 5.24
CA ASP A 355 -3.28 20.22 6.53
C ASP A 355 -4.00 19.25 7.46
N ALA A 356 -4.99 18.53 6.91
CA ALA A 356 -5.76 17.57 7.67
C ALA A 356 -4.87 16.39 8.10
N LEU A 357 -3.97 15.92 7.23
CA LEU A 357 -2.96 14.94 7.59
C LEU A 357 -2.00 15.45 8.67
N THR A 358 -1.59 16.72 8.60
CA THR A 358 -0.78 17.35 9.64
C THR A 358 -1.52 17.40 10.97
N THR A 359 -2.84 17.69 10.95
CA THR A 359 -3.69 17.62 12.16
C THR A 359 -3.72 16.22 12.75
N VAL A 360 -3.89 15.19 11.91
CA VAL A 360 -3.87 13.79 12.35
C VAL A 360 -2.54 13.46 13.02
N LEU A 361 -1.41 13.83 12.41
CA LEU A 361 -0.08 13.58 12.99
C LEU A 361 0.12 14.30 14.32
N GLN A 362 -0.37 15.54 14.47
CA GLN A 362 -0.36 16.24 15.76
C GLN A 362 -1.21 15.52 16.82
N GLN A 363 -2.40 15.04 16.45
CA GLN A 363 -3.30 14.30 17.34
C GLN A 363 -2.71 12.96 17.79
N LEU A 364 -1.91 12.31 16.94
CA LEU A 364 -1.15 11.11 17.30
C LEU A 364 -0.01 11.42 18.28
N GLY A 365 0.42 12.68 18.40
CA GLY A 365 1.51 13.10 19.29
C GLY A 365 2.82 13.44 18.57
N ALA A 366 2.82 13.51 17.24
CA ALA A 366 3.99 13.90 16.47
C ALA A 366 4.33 15.38 16.69
N THR A 367 5.62 15.65 16.90
CA THR A 367 6.16 17.01 16.96
C THR A 367 7.07 17.34 15.78
N SER A 368 7.58 16.31 15.09
CA SER A 368 8.18 16.43 13.77
C SER A 368 7.45 15.51 12.80
N ALA A 369 7.23 15.95 11.58
CA ALA A 369 6.50 15.16 10.58
C ALA A 369 6.89 15.57 9.17
N ILE A 370 6.92 14.59 8.26
CA ILE A 370 7.27 14.76 6.85
C ILE A 370 6.25 14.03 5.99
N ASN A 371 5.83 14.65 4.88
CA ASN A 371 5.07 14.01 3.82
C ASN A 371 5.99 13.21 2.88
N LEU A 372 5.53 12.05 2.44
CA LEU A 372 6.20 11.16 1.48
C LEU A 372 5.49 11.22 0.11
N ASP A 373 5.96 10.46 -0.88
CA ASP A 373 5.25 10.33 -2.14
C ASP A 373 3.82 9.80 -1.92
N GLY A 374 2.87 10.35 -2.66
CA GLY A 374 1.45 10.16 -2.47
C GLY A 374 0.76 9.55 -3.70
N GLY A 375 -0.54 9.81 -3.82
CA GLY A 375 -1.32 9.32 -4.95
C GLY A 375 -1.26 7.78 -5.06
N GLY A 376 -1.10 7.27 -6.28
CA GLY A 376 -1.02 5.82 -6.52
C GLY A 376 0.18 5.13 -5.86
N SER A 377 1.17 5.87 -5.38
CA SER A 377 2.33 5.34 -4.64
C SER A 377 2.02 5.04 -3.16
N SER A 378 0.91 5.57 -2.62
CA SER A 378 0.61 5.51 -1.17
C SER A 378 0.29 4.09 -0.72
N ILE A 379 1.28 3.40 -0.16
CA ILE A 379 1.15 2.02 0.33
C ILE A 379 1.76 1.88 1.72
N LEU A 380 1.03 1.20 2.60
CA LEU A 380 1.52 0.55 3.80
C LEU A 380 1.38 -0.96 3.62
N ALA A 381 2.45 -1.73 3.76
CA ALA A 381 2.44 -3.18 3.61
C ALA A 381 3.03 -3.87 4.83
N ALA A 382 2.53 -5.04 5.18
CA ALA A 382 3.01 -5.79 6.34
C ALA A 382 2.87 -7.29 6.15
N ARG A 383 3.56 -8.03 7.02
CA ARG A 383 3.31 -9.46 7.22
C ARG A 383 2.22 -9.65 8.26
N VAL A 384 1.08 -10.20 7.84
CA VAL A 384 -0.06 -10.52 8.70
C VAL A 384 -0.39 -12.00 8.53
N ASP A 385 -0.38 -12.74 9.64
CA ASP A 385 -0.60 -14.20 9.67
C ASP A 385 0.34 -14.95 8.71
N GLY A 386 1.63 -14.59 8.74
CA GLY A 386 2.66 -15.16 7.88
C GLY A 386 2.66 -14.70 6.42
N ARG A 387 1.59 -14.03 5.95
CA ARG A 387 1.44 -13.56 4.57
C ARG A 387 1.70 -12.08 4.42
N VAL A 388 2.46 -11.71 3.39
CA VAL A 388 2.70 -10.30 3.05
C VAL A 388 1.51 -9.78 2.26
N ARG A 389 1.02 -8.59 2.62
CA ARG A 389 -0.06 -7.91 1.90
C ARG A 389 0.00 -6.40 2.10
N ALA A 390 -0.62 -5.65 1.18
CA ALA A 390 -0.96 -4.26 1.43
C ALA A 390 -2.01 -4.17 2.56
N LEU A 391 -1.81 -3.23 3.47
CA LEU A 391 -2.71 -2.94 4.59
C LEU A 391 -3.77 -1.91 4.23
N ASN A 392 -3.48 -1.04 3.26
CA ASN A 392 -4.40 -0.05 2.70
C ASN A 392 -4.89 -0.48 1.30
N ARG A 393 -5.76 0.30 0.67
CA ARG A 393 -6.25 0.03 -0.70
C ARG A 393 -5.64 1.02 -1.69
N PRO A 394 -4.48 0.69 -2.29
CA PRO A 394 -3.85 1.55 -3.29
C PRO A 394 -4.69 1.68 -4.55
N ILE A 395 -4.33 2.63 -5.42
CA ILE A 395 -5.18 3.03 -6.55
C ILE A 395 -4.39 3.22 -7.84
N HIS A 396 -3.36 2.39 -8.06
CA HIS A 396 -2.54 2.49 -9.26
C HIS A 396 -3.39 2.29 -10.52
N THR A 397 -3.20 3.14 -11.53
CA THR A 397 -4.02 3.20 -12.77
C THR A 397 -5.53 3.31 -12.55
N GLY A 398 -5.97 3.81 -11.39
CA GLY A 398 -7.39 3.95 -11.07
C GLY A 398 -8.07 2.65 -10.60
N ILE A 399 -7.31 1.58 -10.34
CA ILE A 399 -7.87 0.29 -9.90
C ILE A 399 -7.65 0.11 -8.40
N PRO A 400 -8.71 0.11 -7.57
CA PRO A 400 -8.57 -0.05 -6.13
C PRO A 400 -7.94 -1.40 -5.80
N GLY A 401 -6.95 -1.40 -4.91
CA GLY A 401 -6.14 -2.56 -4.53
C GLY A 401 -4.92 -2.79 -5.41
N ARG A 402 -4.76 -2.09 -6.54
CA ARG A 402 -3.58 -2.25 -7.41
C ARG A 402 -2.44 -1.38 -6.88
N GLU A 403 -1.33 -2.04 -6.56
CA GLU A 403 -0.12 -1.39 -6.07
C GLU A 403 0.72 -0.82 -7.22
N ARG A 404 1.40 0.29 -6.96
CA ARG A 404 2.38 0.87 -7.88
C ARG A 404 3.79 0.42 -7.48
N PRO A 405 4.65 0.05 -8.44
CA PRO A 405 6.09 -0.03 -8.21
C PRO A 405 6.70 1.36 -7.95
N VAL A 406 7.39 1.54 -6.82
CA VAL A 406 7.99 2.82 -6.41
C VAL A 406 9.51 2.68 -6.32
N ALA A 407 10.24 3.81 -6.31
CA ALA A 407 11.71 3.80 -6.29
C ALA A 407 12.29 3.22 -5.00
N ASN A 408 11.82 3.70 -3.84
CA ASN A 408 12.32 3.26 -2.55
C ASN A 408 11.20 3.27 -1.48
N GLN A 409 11.53 2.67 -0.34
CA GLN A 409 10.63 2.39 0.78
C GLN A 409 11.38 2.56 2.11
N LEU A 410 10.61 2.72 3.18
CA LEU A 410 11.10 2.64 4.56
C LEU A 410 10.45 1.44 5.25
N GLY A 411 11.28 0.56 5.79
CA GLY A 411 10.88 -0.71 6.40
C GLY A 411 11.20 -0.81 7.89
N VAL A 412 10.50 -1.72 8.56
CA VAL A 412 10.74 -2.13 9.95
C VAL A 412 11.06 -3.61 9.98
N ARG A 413 12.24 -3.95 10.49
CA ARG A 413 12.68 -5.31 10.77
C ARG A 413 12.75 -5.53 12.28
N ILE A 414 12.34 -6.71 12.73
CA ILE A 414 12.62 -7.19 14.08
C ILE A 414 13.70 -8.26 13.96
N ALA A 415 14.94 -7.91 14.30
CA ALA A 415 16.02 -8.88 14.34
C ALA A 415 15.76 -9.90 15.47
N PRO A 416 16.13 -11.18 15.29
CA PRO A 416 16.16 -12.14 16.39
C PRO A 416 17.01 -11.58 17.52
N ARG A 417 16.60 -11.81 18.78
CA ARG A 417 17.49 -11.49 19.91
C ARG A 417 18.72 -12.41 19.80
N PRO A 418 19.94 -11.88 19.96
CA PRO A 418 21.14 -12.69 20.01
C PRO A 418 21.12 -13.67 21.19
#